data_AF-A0A4R6J103-F1
#
_entry.id   AF-A0A4R6J103-F1
#
_cell.length_a   1.000
_cell.length_b   1.000
_cell.length_c   1.000
_cell.angle_alpha   90.00
_cell.angle_beta   90.00
_cell.angle_gamma   90.00
#
_symmetry.space_group_name_H-M   'P 1'
#
loop_
_entity.id
_entity.type
_entity.pdbx_description
1 polymer ?
#
loop_
_entity_poly.entity_id
_entity_poly.type
_entity_poly.pdbx_seq_one_letter_code
_entity_poly.pdbx_strand_id
1 'polypeptide(L)'
;MKVESFLKPAIGAIALIITAFILGGAFKNRNANQDSISVVGLGTRDFESDEISWTGSYSARAKLAKDAYNMINADREKVKSFFLSKGFQSTEFSFGGVSFEKSFRTITIEQNGDQVKTEQVFDGYIATQTVSFNSKKNPVLMKKIESVVDQTSELINSGIEFEGSRIQYTYSDLPSLKHNLIEKGSQDARERAEKIVSTANGRLGKLKDASMGVFQITGKGSIEEDSYGGNFDTYSKYKTARITVRLTYNLD
;
A
#
# COMPACT_ATOMS: atom_id res chain seq x y z
N MET A 1 -77.91 -11.14 -36.19
CA MET A 1 -77.23 -11.10 -34.87
C MET A 1 -76.09 -12.13 -34.79
N LYS A 2 -75.17 -12.19 -35.77
CA LYS A 2 -74.00 -13.11 -35.75
C LYS A 2 -72.65 -12.41 -35.99
N VAL A 3 -72.65 -11.13 -36.39
CA VAL A 3 -71.43 -10.38 -36.73
C VAL A 3 -70.70 -9.89 -35.45
N GLU A 4 -71.44 -9.52 -34.41
CA GLU A 4 -70.83 -9.08 -33.13
C GLU A 4 -70.07 -10.20 -32.39
N SER A 5 -70.41 -11.47 -32.64
CA SER A 5 -69.77 -12.62 -31.99
C SER A 5 -68.34 -12.89 -32.48
N PHE A 6 -67.98 -12.42 -33.68
CA PHE A 6 -66.66 -12.63 -34.27
C PHE A 6 -65.73 -11.41 -34.12
N LEU A 7 -66.26 -10.25 -33.71
CA LEU A 7 -65.48 -9.03 -33.57
C LEU A 7 -64.47 -9.12 -32.41
N LYS A 8 -64.92 -9.64 -31.26
CA LYS A 8 -64.07 -9.83 -30.06
C LYS A 8 -62.89 -10.79 -30.30
N PRO A 9 -63.09 -12.00 -30.87
CA PRO A 9 -61.95 -12.88 -31.18
C PRO A 9 -61.05 -12.34 -32.29
N ALA A 10 -61.58 -11.58 -33.26
CA ALA A 10 -60.76 -10.94 -34.29
C ALA A 10 -59.83 -9.86 -33.71
N ILE A 11 -60.32 -9.02 -32.79
CA ILE A 11 -59.50 -8.03 -32.07
C ILE A 11 -58.43 -8.73 -31.23
N GLY A 12 -58.79 -9.81 -30.54
CA GLY A 12 -57.84 -10.62 -29.76
C GLY A 12 -56.73 -11.24 -30.63
N ALA A 13 -57.09 -11.78 -31.80
CA ALA A 13 -56.13 -12.34 -32.75
C ALA A 13 -55.17 -11.28 -33.30
N ILE A 14 -55.68 -10.09 -33.66
CA ILE A 14 -54.86 -8.96 -34.12
C ILE A 14 -53.92 -8.48 -33.01
N ALA A 15 -54.39 -8.36 -31.77
CA ALA A 15 -53.57 -7.98 -30.63
C ALA A 15 -52.44 -8.99 -30.36
N LEU A 16 -52.73 -10.30 -30.48
CA LEU A 16 -51.73 -11.35 -30.36
C LEU A 16 -50.67 -11.29 -31.47
N ILE A 17 -51.07 -11.04 -32.71
CA ILE A 17 -50.14 -10.91 -33.84
C ILE A 17 -49.24 -9.69 -33.66
N ILE A 18 -49.80 -8.54 -33.27
CA ILE A 18 -49.03 -7.32 -33.00
C ILE A 18 -48.04 -7.56 -31.86
N THR A 19 -48.48 -8.20 -30.78
CA THR A 19 -47.62 -8.52 -29.63
C THR A 19 -46.49 -9.48 -30.01
N ALA A 20 -46.80 -10.53 -30.79
CA ALA A 20 -45.79 -11.46 -31.29
C ALA A 20 -44.78 -10.79 -32.22
N PHE A 21 -45.21 -9.82 -33.03
CA PHE A 21 -44.33 -9.06 -33.91
C PHE A 21 -43.40 -8.13 -33.12
N ILE A 22 -43.92 -7.43 -32.10
CA ILE A 22 -43.14 -6.57 -31.20
C ILE A 22 -42.13 -7.41 -30.40
N LEU A 23 -42.57 -8.54 -29.81
CA LEU A 23 -41.70 -9.42 -29.04
C LEU A 23 -40.67 -10.13 -29.92
N GLY A 24 -41.05 -10.58 -31.12
CA GLY A 24 -40.13 -11.17 -32.09
C GLY A 24 -39.05 -10.18 -32.56
N GLY A 25 -39.43 -8.92 -32.80
CA GLY A 25 -38.49 -7.83 -33.08
C GLY A 25 -37.54 -7.54 -31.92
N ALA A 26 -38.08 -7.45 -30.69
CA ALA A 26 -37.29 -7.22 -29.48
C ALA A 26 -36.31 -8.37 -29.19
N PHE A 27 -36.73 -9.63 -29.42
CA PHE A 27 -35.90 -10.80 -29.19
C PHE A 27 -34.80 -10.96 -30.24
N LYS A 28 -35.09 -10.68 -31.52
CA LYS A 28 -34.10 -10.67 -32.60
C LYS A 28 -33.01 -9.61 -32.37
N ASN A 29 -33.39 -8.44 -31.85
CA ASN A 29 -32.45 -7.35 -31.60
C ASN A 29 -31.61 -7.53 -30.32
N ARG A 30 -31.96 -8.51 -29.46
CA ARG A 30 -31.26 -8.77 -28.20
C ARG A 30 -29.83 -9.29 -28.37
N ASN A 31 -29.55 -10.01 -29.47
CA ASN A 31 -28.24 -10.62 -29.72
C ASN A 31 -27.38 -9.87 -30.76
N ALA A 32 -27.90 -8.81 -31.39
CA ALA A 32 -27.19 -8.08 -32.45
C ALA A 32 -25.93 -7.32 -31.99
N ASN A 33 -25.76 -7.10 -30.68
CA ASN A 33 -24.62 -6.39 -30.09
C ASN A 33 -23.75 -7.29 -29.19
N GLN A 34 -23.70 -8.61 -29.45
CA GLN A 34 -22.88 -9.53 -28.65
C GLN A 34 -21.39 -9.49 -29.01
N ASP A 35 -21.07 -9.06 -30.23
CA ASP A 35 -19.68 -8.98 -30.69
C ASP A 35 -18.95 -7.90 -29.89
N SER A 36 -17.96 -8.35 -29.11
CA SER A 36 -17.18 -7.48 -28.25
C SER A 36 -15.77 -8.01 -28.09
N ILE A 37 -14.83 -7.09 -27.87
CA ILE A 37 -13.45 -7.40 -27.55
C ILE A 37 -13.15 -6.89 -26.14
N SER A 38 -12.52 -7.73 -25.33
CA SER A 38 -12.02 -7.34 -24.00
C SER A 38 -10.51 -7.35 -24.01
N VAL A 39 -9.90 -6.23 -23.63
CA VAL A 39 -8.44 -6.06 -23.63
C VAL A 39 -8.01 -5.51 -22.30
N VAL A 40 -6.84 -5.96 -21.83
CA VAL A 40 -6.20 -5.46 -20.63
C VAL A 40 -5.02 -4.58 -21.03
N GLY A 41 -5.04 -3.35 -20.53
CA GLY A 41 -3.92 -2.41 -20.60
C GLY A 41 -3.20 -2.30 -19.26
N LEU A 42 -1.95 -1.88 -19.31
CA LEU A 42 -1.07 -1.70 -18.16
C LEU A 42 -0.70 -0.22 -18.02
N GLY A 43 -1.18 0.39 -16.93
CA GLY A 43 -0.69 1.68 -16.48
C GLY A 43 0.52 1.47 -15.59
N THR A 44 1.70 1.95 -16.00
CA THR A 44 2.93 1.86 -15.20
C THR A 44 3.67 3.20 -15.12
N ARG A 45 4.31 3.44 -13.98
CA ARG A 45 5.16 4.61 -13.75
C ARG A 45 6.23 4.32 -12.70
N ASP A 46 7.48 4.59 -13.07
CA ASP A 46 8.57 4.70 -12.12
C ASP A 46 8.55 6.06 -11.41
N PHE A 47 8.87 6.06 -10.12
CA PHE A 47 8.99 7.26 -9.32
C PHE A 47 10.00 7.07 -8.18
N GLU A 48 10.52 8.19 -7.67
CA GLU A 48 11.30 8.25 -6.44
C GLU A 48 10.37 8.65 -5.30
N SER A 49 10.53 8.02 -4.13
CA SER A 49 9.84 8.42 -2.91
C SER A 49 10.23 9.83 -2.51
N ASP A 50 9.23 10.63 -2.11
CA ASP A 50 9.40 12.03 -1.70
C ASP A 50 9.24 12.23 -0.20
N GLU A 51 9.06 11.15 0.56
CA GLU A 51 8.95 11.15 2.01
C GLU A 51 9.79 10.03 2.61
N ILE A 52 10.43 10.32 3.73
CA ILE A 52 11.26 9.40 4.51
C ILE A 52 10.82 9.44 5.97
N SER A 53 10.77 8.27 6.60
CA SER A 53 10.59 8.12 8.03
C SER A 53 11.64 7.16 8.57
N TRP A 54 12.28 7.57 9.67
CA TRP A 54 13.25 6.75 10.37
C TRP A 54 13.12 6.97 11.87
N THR A 55 13.28 5.90 12.63
CA THR A 55 13.23 5.95 14.08
C THR A 55 14.44 5.24 14.66
N GLY A 56 14.83 5.60 15.88
CA GLY A 56 15.77 4.83 16.65
C GLY A 56 15.36 4.81 18.11
N SER A 57 15.59 3.69 18.77
CA SER A 57 15.29 3.50 20.19
C SER A 57 16.56 3.26 20.98
N TYR A 58 16.56 3.72 22.22
CA TYR A 58 17.60 3.40 23.19
C TYR A 58 16.95 3.13 24.53
N SER A 59 17.63 2.32 25.36
CA SER A 59 17.08 1.89 26.64
C SER A 59 18.10 2.04 27.78
N ALA A 60 17.57 2.21 28.99
CA ALA A 60 18.35 2.24 30.21
C ALA A 60 17.70 1.31 31.25
N ARG A 61 18.51 0.55 31.97
CA ARG A 61 18.06 -0.41 32.99
C ARG A 61 18.52 0.00 34.38
N ALA A 62 17.62 -0.02 35.35
CA ALA A 62 17.95 0.17 36.75
C ALA A 62 17.01 -0.61 37.69
N LYS A 63 17.44 -0.84 38.93
CA LYS A 63 16.61 -1.53 39.95
C LYS A 63 15.36 -0.73 40.34
N LEU A 64 15.45 0.60 40.32
CA LEU A 64 14.35 1.52 40.62
C LEU A 64 13.93 2.29 39.38
N ALA A 65 12.62 2.50 39.20
CA ALA A 65 12.08 3.23 38.05
C ALA A 65 12.62 4.68 37.97
N LYS A 66 12.81 5.33 39.12
CA LYS A 66 13.38 6.68 39.20
C LYS A 66 14.80 6.74 38.63
N ASP A 67 15.63 5.74 38.93
CA ASP A 67 17.01 5.71 38.46
C ASP A 67 17.06 5.43 36.95
N ALA A 68 16.23 4.50 36.47
CA ALA A 68 16.08 4.24 35.03
C ALA A 68 15.64 5.50 34.26
N TYR A 69 14.73 6.29 34.85
CA TYR A 69 14.30 7.56 34.29
C TYR A 69 15.42 8.62 34.24
N ASN A 70 16.22 8.72 35.31
CA ASN A 70 17.34 9.66 35.33
C ASN A 70 18.41 9.27 34.31
N MET A 71 18.69 7.98 34.17
CA MET A 71 19.63 7.45 33.19
C MET A 71 19.17 7.74 31.76
N ILE A 72 17.93 7.40 31.40
CA ILE A 72 17.42 7.63 30.03
C ILE A 72 17.36 9.12 29.68
N ASN A 73 17.12 10.00 30.66
CA ASN A 73 17.17 11.45 30.44
C ASN A 73 18.60 11.96 30.22
N ALA A 74 19.60 11.41 30.90
CA ALA A 74 21.00 11.73 30.63
C ALA A 74 21.42 11.25 29.23
N ASP A 75 21.00 10.05 28.84
CA ASP A 75 21.27 9.52 27.51
C ASP A 75 20.56 10.29 26.41
N ARG A 76 19.34 10.80 26.66
CA ARG A 76 18.63 11.70 25.75
C ARG A 76 19.47 12.91 25.36
N GLU A 77 20.15 13.55 26.31
CA GLU A 77 20.98 14.73 26.02
C GLU A 77 22.23 14.37 25.20
N LYS A 78 22.81 13.18 25.42
CA LYS A 78 23.91 12.67 24.59
C LYS A 78 23.43 12.36 23.16
N VAL A 79 22.30 11.67 23.01
CA VAL A 79 21.68 11.34 21.71
C VAL A 79 21.34 12.63 20.95
N LYS A 80 20.74 13.61 21.63
CA LYS A 80 20.46 14.93 21.06
C LYS A 80 21.73 15.62 20.59
N SER A 81 22.75 15.66 21.43
CA SER A 81 24.04 16.31 21.11
C SER A 81 24.73 15.64 19.93
N PHE A 82 24.64 14.31 19.81
CA PHE A 82 25.11 13.56 18.65
C PHE A 82 24.41 14.00 17.37
N PHE A 83 23.08 14.01 17.32
CA PHE A 83 22.39 14.43 16.08
C PHE A 83 22.65 15.91 15.73
N LEU A 84 22.74 16.79 16.74
CA LEU A 84 23.13 18.18 16.51
C LEU A 84 24.56 18.29 15.95
N SER A 85 25.51 17.49 16.42
CA SER A 85 26.89 17.48 15.91
C SER A 85 27.00 16.91 14.49
N LYS A 86 26.08 16.02 14.11
CA LYS A 86 25.90 15.58 12.71
C LYS A 86 25.15 16.60 11.83
N GLY A 87 24.85 17.78 12.40
CA GLY A 87 24.31 18.93 11.69
C GLY A 87 22.79 18.95 11.60
N PHE A 88 22.06 18.11 12.33
CA PHE A 88 20.60 18.23 12.43
C PHE A 88 20.21 19.45 13.27
N GLN A 89 19.07 20.06 12.96
CA GLN A 89 18.44 21.06 13.80
C GLN A 89 17.52 20.38 14.82
N SER A 90 17.30 21.00 15.97
CA SER A 90 16.40 20.46 17.01
C SER A 90 14.94 20.32 16.56
N THR A 91 14.56 20.94 15.44
CA THR A 91 13.22 20.84 14.82
C THR A 91 13.13 19.72 13.79
N GLU A 92 14.25 19.11 13.39
CA GLU A 92 14.30 18.05 12.36
C GLU A 92 14.09 16.64 12.95
N PHE A 93 14.06 16.52 14.28
CA PHE A 93 13.79 15.27 14.98
C PHE A 93 13.04 15.52 16.29
N SER A 94 12.34 14.50 16.75
CA SER A 94 11.55 14.56 17.98
C SER A 94 11.80 13.36 18.85
N PHE A 95 11.83 13.57 20.17
CA PHE A 95 11.84 12.47 21.15
C PHE A 95 10.40 12.15 21.57
N GLY A 96 10.05 10.87 21.54
CA GLY A 96 8.81 10.36 22.11
C GLY A 96 8.84 10.33 23.63
N GLY A 97 7.72 9.90 24.22
CA GLY A 97 7.64 9.61 25.65
C GLY A 97 8.57 8.46 26.06
N VAL A 98 8.89 8.40 27.35
CA VAL A 98 9.62 7.26 27.93
C VAL A 98 8.61 6.16 28.25
N SER A 99 8.82 4.97 27.68
CA SER A 99 8.10 3.75 28.05
C SER A 99 8.82 3.04 29.19
N PHE A 100 8.07 2.47 30.13
CA PHE A 100 8.63 1.70 31.24
C PHE A 100 8.11 0.27 31.24
N GLU A 101 9.03 -0.67 31.33
CA GLU A 101 8.73 -2.09 31.47
C GLU A 101 9.42 -2.64 32.71
N LYS A 102 8.75 -3.56 33.42
CA LYS A 102 9.39 -4.31 34.50
C LYS A 102 10.20 -5.44 33.88
N SER A 103 11.46 -5.53 34.27
CA SER A 103 12.34 -6.63 33.90
C SER A 103 12.22 -7.74 34.93
N PHE A 104 12.18 -8.99 34.47
CA PHE A 104 12.22 -10.18 35.31
C PHE A 104 13.28 -11.12 34.74
N ARG A 105 14.05 -11.76 35.64
CA ARG A 105 14.99 -12.81 35.29
C ARG A 105 14.40 -14.16 35.67
N THR A 106 14.56 -15.15 34.79
CA THR A 106 14.17 -16.52 35.08
C THR A 106 15.30 -17.21 35.83
N ILE A 107 15.00 -17.76 37.00
CA ILE A 107 15.92 -18.65 37.72
C ILE A 107 15.41 -20.09 37.61
N THR A 108 16.32 -21.01 37.33
CA THR A 108 16.05 -22.45 37.29
C THR A 108 16.45 -23.05 38.62
N ILE A 109 15.51 -23.73 39.27
CA ILE A 109 15.73 -24.46 40.51
C ILE A 109 15.62 -25.95 40.15
N GLU A 110 16.74 -26.64 40.09
CA GLU A 110 16.76 -28.10 39.96
C GLU A 110 16.33 -28.73 41.29
N GLN A 111 15.20 -29.44 41.28
CA GLN A 111 14.82 -30.33 42.37
C GLN A 111 15.21 -31.76 42.01
N ASN A 112 15.87 -32.45 42.93
CA ASN A 112 16.29 -33.85 42.76
C ASN A 112 15.16 -34.73 42.21
N GLY A 113 15.32 -35.20 40.96
CA GLY A 113 14.42 -36.13 40.27
C GLY A 113 13.42 -35.45 39.34
N ASP A 114 13.86 -35.17 38.11
CA ASP A 114 13.08 -34.86 36.89
C ASP A 114 12.16 -33.63 36.85
N GLN A 115 12.07 -32.81 37.91
CA GLN A 115 11.27 -31.58 37.86
C GLN A 115 12.15 -30.32 37.86
N VAL A 116 12.24 -29.68 36.69
CA VAL A 116 12.83 -28.35 36.52
C VAL A 116 11.77 -27.30 36.85
N LYS A 117 11.91 -26.62 38.00
CA LYS A 117 11.03 -25.48 38.33
C LYS A 117 11.71 -24.19 37.90
N THR A 118 10.99 -23.35 37.17
CA THR A 118 11.44 -22.00 36.83
C THR A 118 10.63 -20.97 37.62
N GLU A 119 11.31 -19.93 38.12
CA GLU A 119 10.69 -18.81 38.82
C GLU A 119 11.11 -17.50 38.18
N GLN A 120 10.17 -16.56 38.02
CA GLN A 120 10.46 -15.21 37.54
C GLN A 120 10.71 -14.29 38.74
N VAL A 121 11.93 -13.81 38.86
CA VAL A 121 12.34 -12.87 39.90
C VAL A 121 12.45 -11.48 39.30
N PHE A 122 11.85 -10.50 39.98
CA PHE A 122 11.94 -9.10 39.57
C PHE A 122 13.41 -8.64 39.50
N ASP A 123 13.79 -8.08 38.35
CA ASP A 123 15.17 -7.70 38.01
C ASP A 123 15.32 -6.19 37.73
N GLY A 124 14.24 -5.42 37.88
CA GLY A 124 14.28 -3.96 37.80
C GLY A 124 13.31 -3.38 36.76
N TYR A 125 13.66 -2.21 36.25
CA TYR A 125 12.90 -1.47 35.26
C TYR A 125 13.77 -1.17 34.05
N ILE A 126 13.16 -1.26 32.87
CA ILE A 126 13.74 -0.85 31.58
C ILE A 126 12.96 0.38 31.14
N ALA A 127 13.66 1.49 30.96
CA ALA A 127 13.13 2.71 30.37
C ALA A 127 13.57 2.78 28.92
N THR A 128 12.65 2.92 27.99
CA THR A 128 12.94 3.00 26.54
C THR A 128 12.43 4.33 26.00
N GLN A 129 13.24 4.99 25.19
CA GLN A 129 12.85 6.21 24.49
C GLN A 129 13.18 6.11 23.00
N THR A 130 12.28 6.64 22.19
CA THR A 130 12.41 6.66 20.73
C THR A 130 12.67 8.08 20.24
N VAL A 131 13.63 8.23 19.34
CA VAL A 131 13.82 9.41 18.51
C VAL A 131 13.26 9.14 17.12
N SER A 132 12.57 10.13 16.55
CA SER A 132 11.91 10.01 15.24
C SER A 132 12.34 11.15 14.31
N PHE A 133 12.58 10.78 13.05
CA PHE A 133 12.95 11.66 11.96
C PHE A 133 11.93 11.49 10.83
N ASN A 134 11.38 12.60 10.36
CA ASN A 134 10.46 12.59 9.23
C ASN A 134 10.82 13.76 8.31
N SER A 135 10.82 13.51 7.00
CA SER A 135 11.03 14.56 6.01
C SER A 135 10.18 14.30 4.79
N LYS A 136 9.61 15.36 4.23
CA LYS A 136 8.73 15.34 3.06
C LYS A 136 9.14 16.42 2.09
N LYS A 137 9.33 16.04 0.82
CA LYS A 137 9.75 16.91 -0.29
C LYS A 137 10.98 17.75 0.02
N ASN A 138 11.90 17.22 0.85
CA ASN A 138 13.16 17.86 1.20
C ASN A 138 14.32 16.87 1.01
N PRO A 139 14.87 16.77 -0.22
CA PRO A 139 15.92 15.82 -0.56
C PRO A 139 17.20 15.98 0.27
N VAL A 140 17.49 17.21 0.71
CA VAL A 140 18.69 17.51 1.53
C VAL A 140 18.57 16.85 2.90
N LEU A 141 17.44 17.03 3.57
CA LEU A 141 17.19 16.39 4.87
C LEU A 141 17.06 14.87 4.74
N MET A 142 16.41 14.38 3.68
CA MET A 142 16.31 12.94 3.42
C MET A 142 17.69 12.28 3.30
N LYS A 143 18.58 12.86 2.49
CA LYS A 143 19.96 12.36 2.34
C LYS A 143 20.75 12.43 3.65
N LYS A 144 20.50 13.45 4.48
CA LYS A 144 21.12 13.56 5.80
C LYS A 144 20.66 12.43 6.73
N ILE A 145 19.36 12.11 6.74
CA ILE A 145 18.80 10.97 7.49
C ILE A 145 19.43 9.66 7.00
N GLU A 146 19.49 9.42 5.69
CA GLU A 146 20.14 8.23 5.12
C GLU A 146 21.60 8.07 5.60
N SER A 147 22.35 9.18 5.63
CA SER A 147 23.77 9.16 5.97
C SER A 147 24.04 8.96 7.46
N VAL A 148 23.13 9.38 8.35
CA VAL A 148 23.36 9.29 9.79
C VAL A 148 23.10 7.88 10.34
N VAL A 149 22.29 7.06 9.65
CA VAL A 149 21.98 5.70 10.09
C VAL A 149 23.25 4.88 10.31
N ASP A 150 24.20 4.93 9.38
CA ASP A 150 25.48 4.20 9.47
C ASP A 150 26.43 4.76 10.54
N GLN A 151 26.16 5.96 11.06
CA GLN A 151 26.99 6.62 12.07
C GLN A 151 26.47 6.39 13.50
N THR A 152 25.30 5.75 13.65
CA THR A 152 24.69 5.49 14.96
C THR A 152 25.53 4.58 15.86
N SER A 153 26.47 3.82 15.29
CA SER A 153 27.44 3.03 16.07
C SER A 153 28.31 3.89 17.00
N GLU A 154 28.47 5.19 16.74
CA GLU A 154 29.15 6.12 17.65
C GLU A 154 28.40 6.28 18.99
N LEU A 155 27.07 6.16 18.98
CA LEU A 155 26.25 6.19 20.20
C LEU A 155 26.52 4.94 21.06
N ILE A 156 26.67 3.78 20.43
CA ILE A 156 27.06 2.53 21.11
C ILE A 156 28.42 2.69 21.79
N ASN A 157 29.39 3.30 21.11
CA ASN A 157 30.71 3.59 21.69
C ASN A 157 30.64 4.56 22.88
N SER A 158 29.60 5.41 22.96
CA SER A 158 29.35 6.31 24.09
C SER A 158 28.57 5.67 25.24
N GLY A 159 28.31 4.36 25.17
CA GLY A 159 27.58 3.59 26.18
C GLY A 159 26.06 3.64 26.03
N ILE A 160 25.55 4.08 24.88
CA ILE A 160 24.12 4.16 24.60
C ILE A 160 23.75 3.00 23.69
N GLU A 161 22.95 2.06 24.19
CA GLU A 161 22.41 0.94 23.42
C GLU A 161 21.36 1.47 22.42
N PHE A 162 21.83 2.04 21.32
CA PHE A 162 21.00 2.61 20.27
C PHE A 162 20.70 1.57 19.19
N GLU A 163 19.42 1.40 18.87
CA GLU A 163 18.90 0.52 17.84
C GLU A 163 18.12 1.36 16.82
N GLY A 164 18.64 1.47 15.59
CA GLY A 164 17.96 2.13 14.49
C GLY A 164 16.96 1.20 13.81
N SER A 165 15.77 1.70 13.50
CA SER A 165 14.82 0.99 12.67
C SER A 165 15.23 1.01 11.19
N ARG A 166 14.59 0.18 10.38
CA ARG A 166 14.73 0.24 8.92
C ARG A 166 14.06 1.52 8.40
N ILE A 167 14.78 2.27 7.58
CA ILE A 167 14.24 3.47 6.91
C ILE A 167 13.01 3.09 6.09
N GLN A 168 11.96 3.89 6.23
CA GLN A 168 10.77 3.81 5.41
C GLN A 168 10.75 4.97 4.40
N TYR A 169 10.42 4.65 3.15
CA TYR A 169 10.23 5.59 2.06
C TYR A 169 8.78 5.54 1.58
N THR A 170 8.14 6.69 1.48
CA THR A 170 6.75 6.82 1.02
C THR A 170 6.63 7.87 -0.08
N TYR A 171 5.47 7.89 -0.74
CA TYR A 171 5.16 8.90 -1.76
C TYR A 171 3.91 9.65 -1.35
N SER A 172 4.04 10.97 -1.26
CA SER A 172 3.07 11.82 -0.60
C SER A 172 1.88 12.20 -1.49
N ASP A 173 2.02 12.04 -2.82
CA ASP A 173 0.98 12.40 -3.80
C ASP A 173 0.40 11.15 -4.51
N LEU A 174 -0.03 10.18 -3.71
CA LEU A 174 -0.69 8.97 -4.21
C LEU A 174 -1.91 9.24 -5.11
N PRO A 175 -2.77 10.24 -4.85
CA PRO A 175 -3.92 10.53 -5.72
C PRO A 175 -3.50 10.87 -7.16
N SER A 176 -2.55 11.79 -7.33
CA SER A 176 -2.03 12.17 -8.66
C SER A 176 -1.39 10.98 -9.37
N LEU A 177 -0.63 10.16 -8.64
CA LEU A 177 -0.05 8.94 -9.18
C LEU A 177 -1.13 7.98 -9.69
N LYS A 178 -2.19 7.74 -8.90
CA LYS A 178 -3.31 6.89 -9.31
C LYS A 178 -4.00 7.39 -10.57
N HIS A 179 -4.31 8.69 -10.66
CA HIS A 179 -4.91 9.27 -11.85
C HIS A 179 -4.05 9.07 -13.11
N ASN A 180 -2.74 9.31 -13.00
CA ASN A 180 -1.82 9.10 -14.11
C ASN A 180 -1.76 7.64 -14.57
N LEU A 181 -1.82 6.67 -13.64
CA LEU A 181 -1.81 5.27 -14.00
C LEU A 181 -3.11 4.81 -14.66
N ILE A 182 -4.26 5.31 -14.20
CA ILE A 182 -5.56 5.01 -14.81
C ILE A 182 -5.58 5.49 -16.26
N GLU A 183 -5.10 6.72 -16.50
CA GLU A 183 -5.00 7.30 -17.83
C GLU A 183 -4.13 6.43 -18.74
N LYS A 184 -2.90 6.12 -18.31
CA LYS A 184 -1.97 5.28 -19.07
C LYS A 184 -2.51 3.88 -19.34
N GLY A 185 -3.11 3.23 -18.34
CA GLY A 185 -3.67 1.89 -18.49
C GLY A 185 -4.87 1.86 -19.42
N SER A 186 -5.70 2.90 -19.39
CA SER A 186 -6.83 3.05 -20.31
C SER A 186 -6.37 3.30 -21.74
N GLN A 187 -5.34 4.13 -21.94
CA GLN A 187 -4.72 4.39 -23.24
C GLN A 187 -4.12 3.11 -23.83
N ASP A 188 -3.29 2.38 -23.05
CA ASP A 188 -2.69 1.10 -23.49
C ASP A 188 -3.76 0.05 -23.85
N ALA A 189 -4.83 -0.08 -23.05
CA ALA A 189 -5.93 -0.99 -23.33
C ALA A 189 -6.63 -0.65 -24.66
N ARG A 190 -6.89 0.65 -24.89
CA ARG A 190 -7.53 1.14 -26.11
C ARG A 190 -6.67 0.92 -27.34
N GLU A 191 -5.40 1.29 -27.30
CA GLU A 191 -4.47 1.13 -28.43
C GLU A 191 -4.34 -0.34 -28.84
N ARG A 192 -4.30 -1.25 -27.86
CA ARG A 192 -4.30 -2.70 -28.12
C ARG A 192 -5.60 -3.17 -28.77
N ALA A 193 -6.76 -2.71 -28.28
CA ALA A 193 -8.05 -3.07 -28.86
C ALA A 193 -8.16 -2.58 -30.32
N GLU A 194 -7.77 -1.33 -30.59
CA GLU A 194 -7.75 -0.77 -31.94
C GLU A 194 -6.86 -1.60 -32.88
N LYS A 195 -5.64 -1.95 -32.43
CA LYS A 195 -4.69 -2.73 -33.24
C LYS A 195 -5.15 -4.16 -33.52
N ILE A 196 -5.74 -4.84 -32.53
CA ILE A 196 -6.26 -6.21 -32.70
C ILE A 196 -7.38 -6.19 -33.74
N VAL A 197 -8.34 -5.28 -33.56
CA VAL A 197 -9.53 -5.20 -34.40
C VAL A 197 -9.18 -4.79 -35.84
N SER A 198 -8.31 -3.80 -36.01
CA SER A 198 -7.89 -3.37 -37.36
C SER A 198 -7.12 -4.46 -38.11
N THR A 199 -6.29 -5.24 -37.41
CA THR A 199 -5.54 -6.36 -38.01
C THR A 199 -6.47 -7.51 -38.42
N ALA A 200 -7.60 -7.67 -37.72
CA ALA A 200 -8.63 -8.65 -38.05
C ALA A 200 -9.65 -8.16 -39.09
N ASN A 201 -9.41 -7.02 -39.74
CA ASN A 201 -10.34 -6.36 -40.68
C ASN A 201 -11.72 -6.00 -40.07
N GLY A 202 -11.78 -5.78 -38.76
CA GLY A 202 -12.98 -5.29 -38.08
C GLY A 202 -12.91 -3.79 -37.75
N ARG A 203 -13.97 -3.24 -37.14
CA ARG A 203 -13.99 -1.87 -36.60
C ARG A 203 -14.31 -1.85 -35.12
N LEU A 204 -13.58 -1.03 -34.36
CA LEU A 204 -13.82 -0.86 -32.93
C LEU A 204 -15.04 0.05 -32.71
N GLY A 205 -16.04 -0.44 -31.99
CA GLY A 205 -17.23 0.29 -31.60
C GLY A 205 -17.08 1.04 -30.27
N LYS A 206 -18.22 1.37 -29.65
CA LYS A 206 -18.26 2.09 -28.37
C LYS A 206 -17.78 1.24 -27.19
N LEU A 207 -17.26 1.90 -26.16
CA LEU A 207 -16.95 1.28 -24.88
C LEU A 207 -18.23 0.68 -24.28
N LYS A 208 -18.16 -0.60 -23.90
CA LYS A 208 -19.24 -1.40 -23.31
C LYS A 208 -19.08 -1.54 -21.81
N ASP A 209 -17.86 -1.81 -21.34
CA ASP A 209 -17.55 -2.05 -19.92
C ASP A 209 -16.11 -1.63 -19.61
N ALA A 210 -15.86 -1.25 -18.35
CA ALA A 210 -14.53 -0.92 -17.85
C ALA A 210 -14.37 -1.39 -16.41
N SER A 211 -13.24 -2.06 -16.13
CA SER A 211 -12.86 -2.49 -14.79
C SER A 211 -11.37 -2.29 -14.57
N MET A 212 -10.97 -2.19 -13.30
CA MET A 212 -9.58 -1.93 -12.91
C MET A 212 -9.11 -2.99 -11.92
N GLY A 213 -7.84 -3.38 -12.05
CA GLY A 213 -7.16 -4.22 -11.09
C GLY A 213 -6.73 -3.46 -9.83
N VAL A 214 -6.14 -4.20 -8.90
CA VAL A 214 -5.60 -3.65 -7.66
C VAL A 214 -4.34 -2.84 -7.97
N PHE A 215 -4.26 -1.64 -7.41
CA PHE A 215 -3.08 -0.78 -7.51
C PHE A 215 -1.91 -1.39 -6.73
N GLN A 216 -0.73 -1.43 -7.36
CA GLN A 216 0.48 -2.03 -6.80
C GLN A 216 1.60 -0.98 -6.78
N ILE A 217 2.43 -1.01 -5.74
CA ILE A 217 3.72 -0.32 -5.66
C ILE A 217 4.78 -1.34 -5.23
N THR A 218 5.78 -1.54 -6.07
CA THR A 218 6.92 -2.43 -5.79
C THR A 218 8.23 -1.64 -5.91
N GLY A 219 9.32 -2.22 -5.41
CA GLY A 219 10.66 -1.70 -5.67
C GLY A 219 10.94 -1.68 -7.18
N LYS A 220 11.67 -0.67 -7.66
CA LYS A 220 12.02 -0.57 -9.09
C LYS A 220 12.84 -1.79 -9.53
N GLY A 221 12.41 -2.47 -10.58
CA GLY A 221 13.04 -3.70 -11.07
C GLY A 221 12.70 -4.94 -10.24
N SER A 222 11.79 -4.83 -9.27
CA SER A 222 11.28 -5.98 -8.51
C SER A 222 10.53 -6.95 -9.43
N ILE A 223 10.79 -8.23 -9.22
CA ILE A 223 10.07 -9.35 -9.85
C ILE A 223 8.92 -9.86 -8.97
N GLU A 224 8.54 -9.12 -7.93
CA GLU A 224 7.41 -9.47 -7.06
C GLU A 224 6.14 -9.67 -7.88
N GLU A 225 5.53 -10.83 -7.67
CA GLU A 225 4.25 -11.19 -8.27
C GLU A 225 3.12 -10.32 -7.71
N ASP A 226 2.10 -10.08 -8.52
CA ASP A 226 0.92 -9.34 -8.11
C ASP A 226 0.17 -10.07 -6.99
N SER A 227 -0.02 -9.40 -5.85
CA SER A 227 -0.80 -9.92 -4.73
C SER A 227 -2.25 -9.49 -4.84
N TYR A 228 -3.18 -10.38 -4.41
CA TYR A 228 -4.61 -10.08 -4.31
C TYR A 228 -4.90 -8.88 -3.41
N GLY A 229 -4.08 -8.67 -2.36
CA GLY A 229 -4.20 -7.52 -1.45
C GLY A 229 -3.47 -6.26 -1.91
N GLY A 230 -2.69 -6.34 -2.99
CA GLY A 230 -1.77 -5.29 -3.40
C GLY A 230 -0.41 -5.37 -2.69
N ASN A 231 0.65 -5.12 -3.43
CA ASN A 231 1.99 -4.87 -2.91
C ASN A 231 2.13 -3.37 -2.66
N PHE A 232 2.59 -3.00 -1.46
CA PHE A 232 2.85 -1.62 -1.08
C PHE A 232 4.23 -1.56 -0.43
N ASP A 233 5.27 -1.59 -1.26
CA ASP A 233 6.63 -1.42 -0.78
C ASP A 233 6.76 -0.06 -0.07
N THR A 234 7.32 -0.08 1.14
CA THR A 234 7.67 1.11 1.93
C THR A 234 9.16 1.19 2.22
N TYR A 235 10.00 0.35 1.61
CA TYR A 235 11.42 0.25 1.96
C TYR A 235 12.37 0.59 0.81
N SER A 236 11.90 0.55 -0.43
CA SER A 236 12.66 0.92 -1.61
C SER A 236 12.58 2.42 -1.85
N LYS A 237 13.68 3.10 -2.16
CA LYS A 237 13.65 4.53 -2.50
C LYS A 237 13.10 4.79 -3.90
N TYR A 238 13.49 3.95 -4.86
CA TYR A 238 12.99 3.95 -6.23
C TYR A 238 11.94 2.86 -6.39
N LYS A 239 10.78 3.23 -6.94
CA LYS A 239 9.62 2.36 -7.00
C LYS A 239 8.98 2.38 -8.37
N THR A 240 8.21 1.34 -8.64
CA THR A 240 7.33 1.25 -9.81
C THR A 240 5.91 1.07 -9.30
N ALA A 241 5.00 1.95 -9.71
CA ALA A 241 3.57 1.75 -9.49
C ALA A 241 2.92 1.22 -10.75
N ARG A 242 2.01 0.25 -10.59
CA ARG A 242 1.27 -0.36 -11.70
C ARG A 242 -0.20 -0.56 -11.38
N ILE A 243 -1.03 -0.51 -12.42
CA ILE A 243 -2.44 -0.88 -12.39
C ILE A 243 -2.82 -1.49 -13.74
N THR A 244 -3.68 -2.52 -13.70
CA THR A 244 -4.27 -3.07 -14.91
C THR A 244 -5.66 -2.44 -15.13
N VAL A 245 -5.96 -2.11 -16.38
CA VAL A 245 -7.27 -1.58 -16.78
C VAL A 245 -7.83 -2.50 -17.85
N ARG A 246 -8.99 -3.09 -17.60
CA ARG A 246 -9.70 -3.92 -18.57
C ARG A 246 -10.79 -3.08 -19.20
N LEU A 247 -10.74 -2.93 -20.52
CA LEU A 247 -11.76 -2.26 -21.30
C LEU A 247 -12.41 -3.28 -22.23
N THR A 248 -13.74 -3.23 -22.30
CA THR A 248 -14.52 -4.03 -23.24
C THR A 248 -15.22 -3.09 -24.21
N TYR A 249 -15.05 -3.33 -25.50
CA TYR A 249 -15.67 -2.55 -26.57
C TYR A 249 -16.63 -3.43 -27.35
N ASN A 250 -17.71 -2.84 -27.87
CA ASN A 250 -18.49 -3.48 -28.94
C ASN A 250 -17.65 -3.49 -30.23
N LEU A 251 -17.93 -4.46 -31.11
CA LEU A 251 -17.40 -4.48 -32.47
C LEU A 251 -18.48 -4.01 -33.45
N ASP A 252 -18.03 -3.35 -34.52
CA ASP A 252 -18.84 -2.79 -35.61
C ASP A 252 -18.60 -3.55 -36.93
#